data_AF-A0A259SY27-F1
#
_entry.id   AF-A0A259SY27-F1
#
_cell.length_a   1.000
_cell.length_b   1.000
_cell.length_c   1.000
_cell.angle_alpha   90.00
_cell.angle_beta   90.00
_cell.angle_gamma   90.00
#
_symmetry.space_group_name_H-M   'P 1'
#
loop_
_entity.id
_entity.type
_entity.pdbx_description
1 polymer ?
#
loop_
_entity_poly.entity_id
_entity_poly.type
_entity_poly.pdbx_seq_one_letter_code
_entity_poly.pdbx_strand_id
1 'polypeptide(L)' 'MAKNLRDIENPMLAPVVPLNSLPVRFCTCGCRDQINIYHDEYIVIDGDFFSTDRCVSNFFIKEAGGHRYDGGAIIS' A
#
# COMPACT_ATOMS: atom_id res chain seq x y z
N MET A 1 8.94 -51.39 22.53
CA MET A 1 10.06 -50.52 22.08
C MET A 1 9.48 -49.27 21.48
N ALA A 2 9.52 -48.14 22.19
CA ALA A 2 9.17 -46.83 21.66
C ALA A 2 10.37 -46.30 20.87
N LYS A 3 10.16 -45.88 19.61
CA LYS A 3 11.16 -45.16 18.83
C LYS A 3 10.59 -43.78 18.51
N ASN A 4 11.38 -42.78 18.89
CA ASN A 4 11.04 -41.37 19.01
C ASN A 4 10.69 -40.68 17.69
N LEU A 5 9.73 -39.75 17.81
CA LEU A 5 9.73 -38.38 17.28
C LEU A 5 10.86 -38.05 16.29
N ARG A 6 10.49 -37.94 15.01
CA ARG A 6 11.02 -37.01 13.99
C ARG A 6 10.41 -37.47 12.68
N ASP A 7 9.30 -36.85 12.33
CA ASP A 7 8.91 -36.53 10.95
C ASP A 7 7.69 -35.62 11.07
N ILE A 8 7.98 -34.41 11.56
CA ILE A 8 7.08 -33.27 11.47
C ILE A 8 7.03 -32.94 9.99
N GLU A 9 6.02 -33.47 9.30
CA GLU A 9 5.67 -33.08 7.95
C GLU A 9 5.28 -31.60 7.97
N ASN A 10 6.30 -30.80 7.70
CA ASN A 10 6.35 -29.41 7.36
C ASN A 10 4.99 -28.78 6.91
N PRO A 11 4.23 -28.14 7.81
CA PRO A 11 3.13 -27.26 7.43
C PRO A 11 3.62 -25.83 7.12
N MET A 12 4.86 -25.66 6.63
CA MET A 12 5.30 -24.36 6.10
C MET A 12 4.66 -24.13 4.74
N LEU A 13 3.52 -23.44 4.74
CA LEU A 13 3.08 -22.45 3.74
C LEU A 13 1.62 -22.02 3.96
N ALA A 14 1.03 -22.23 5.15
CA ALA A 14 -0.13 -21.44 5.52
C ALA A 14 0.36 -19.99 5.75
N PRO A 15 -0.10 -18.99 4.96
CA PRO A 15 0.25 -17.60 5.25
C PRO A 15 -0.26 -17.28 6.65
N VAL A 16 0.67 -16.90 7.54
CA VAL A 16 0.36 -16.33 8.84
C VAL A 16 -0.40 -15.04 8.57
N VAL A 17 -1.73 -15.09 8.63
CA VAL A 17 -2.56 -13.89 8.64
C VAL A 17 -2.29 -13.22 9.98
N PRO A 18 -1.63 -12.04 10.04
CA PRO A 18 -1.42 -11.38 11.31
C PRO A 18 -2.80 -10.98 11.86
N LEU A 19 -3.15 -11.55 13.00
CA LEU A 19 -4.24 -11.10 13.86
C LEU A 19 -3.96 -9.60 14.16
N ASN A 20 -4.91 -8.73 13.78
CA ASN A 20 -4.91 -7.26 13.84
C ASN A 20 -4.65 -6.56 12.49
N SER A 21 -5.49 -6.85 11.48
CA SER A 21 -5.62 -5.95 10.35
C SER A 21 -6.30 -4.66 10.83
N LEU A 22 -5.50 -3.65 11.21
CA LEU A 22 -6.01 -2.28 11.25
C LEU A 22 -6.66 -2.00 9.88
N PRO A 23 -7.76 -1.24 9.82
CA PRO A 23 -8.40 -0.88 8.57
C PRO A 23 -7.42 -0.08 7.69
N VAL A 24 -6.72 -0.79 6.82
CA VAL A 24 -5.79 -0.24 5.84
C VAL A 24 -6.56 0.02 4.54
N ARG A 25 -6.40 1.22 3.99
CA ARG A 25 -6.87 1.59 2.66
C ARG A 25 -5.67 1.72 1.72
N PHE A 26 -5.90 1.59 0.42
CA PHE A 26 -4.84 1.76 -0.59
C PHE A 26 -4.99 3.14 -1.25
N CYS A 27 -3.87 3.81 -1.54
CA CYS A 27 -3.94 5.07 -2.30
C CYS A 27 -4.48 4.84 -3.71
N THR A 28 -5.53 5.57 -4.07
CA THR A 28 -6.17 5.53 -5.40
C THR A 28 -5.22 6.01 -6.51
N CYS A 29 -4.25 6.86 -6.16
CA CYS A 29 -3.26 7.44 -7.08
C CYS A 29 -2.31 6.44 -7.79
N GLY A 30 -2.33 5.16 -7.40
CA GLY A 30 -1.55 4.10 -8.06
C GLY A 30 -0.10 3.93 -7.56
N CYS A 31 0.33 4.66 -6.53
CA CYS A 31 1.65 4.50 -5.91
C CYS A 31 1.80 3.24 -5.04
N ARG A 32 0.71 2.48 -4.84
CA ARG A 32 0.63 1.29 -3.96
C ARG A 32 0.87 1.59 -2.48
N ASP A 33 0.80 2.85 -2.07
CA ASP A 33 0.86 3.21 -0.65
C ASP A 33 -0.33 2.63 0.11
N GLN A 34 -0.04 2.17 1.33
CA GLN A 34 -1.03 1.78 2.31
C GLN A 34 -1.27 2.94 3.27
N ILE A 35 -2.54 3.26 3.50
CA ILE A 35 -3.00 4.31 4.40
C ILE A 35 -3.62 3.64 5.61
N ASN A 36 -3.00 3.82 6.76
CA ASN A 36 -3.54 3.44 8.05
C ASN A 36 -4.45 4.55 8.58
N ILE A 37 -5.77 4.35 8.51
CA ILE A 37 -6.75 5.41 8.79
C ILE A 37 -6.72 5.96 10.23
N TYR A 38 -6.02 5.29 11.16
CA TYR A 38 -5.90 5.72 12.54
C TYR A 38 -4.60 6.49 12.84
N HIS A 39 -3.61 6.42 11.96
CA HIS A 39 -2.27 6.92 12.24
C HIS A 39 -1.75 7.87 11.16
N ASP A 40 -2.19 7.69 9.92
CA ASP A 40 -1.67 8.46 8.79
C ASP A 40 -2.58 9.66 8.50
N GLU A 41 -2.00 10.72 7.98
CA GLU A 41 -2.75 11.80 7.34
C GLU A 41 -3.16 11.36 5.93
N TYR A 42 -4.41 11.61 5.56
CA TYR A 42 -4.94 11.25 4.26
C TYR A 42 -6.04 12.21 3.81
N ILE A 43 -6.30 12.20 2.51
CA ILE A 43 -7.33 13.01 1.86
C ILE A 43 -8.38 12.06 1.28
N VAL A 44 -9.66 12.39 1.46
CA VAL A 44 -10.79 11.63 0.89
C VAL A 44 -11.56 12.52 -0.07
N ILE A 45 -11.74 12.07 -1.31
CA ILE A 45 -12.52 12.76 -2.35
C ILE A 45 -13.42 11.72 -3.00
N ASP A 46 -14.74 11.93 -2.97
CA ASP A 46 -15.74 11.02 -3.57
C ASP A 46 -15.61 9.54 -3.16
N GLY A 47 -15.04 9.27 -1.98
CA GLY A 47 -14.81 7.92 -1.46
C GLY A 47 -13.43 7.32 -1.80
N ASP A 48 -12.64 8.00 -2.63
CA ASP A 48 -11.25 7.65 -2.94
C ASP A 48 -10.29 8.18 -1.88
N PHE A 49 -9.24 7.42 -1.58
CA PHE A 49 -8.25 7.73 -0.55
C PHE A 49 -6.91 8.13 -1.17
N PHE A 50 -6.32 9.22 -0.70
CA PHE A 50 -5.04 9.73 -1.18
C PHE A 50 -4.08 9.99 -0.02
N SER A 51 -2.83 9.53 -0.17
CA SER A 51 -1.80 9.69 0.86
C SER A 51 -1.21 11.11 0.90
N THR A 52 -1.30 11.88 -0.18
CA THR A 52 -0.75 13.25 -0.28
C THR A 52 -1.49 14.11 -1.31
N ASP A 53 -1.34 15.43 -1.26
CA ASP A 53 -1.83 16.35 -2.31
C ASP A 53 -1.22 16.04 -3.69
N ARG A 54 0.03 15.57 -3.69
CA ARG A 54 0.68 15.14 -4.93
C ARG A 54 -0.03 13.94 -5.53
N CYS A 55 -0.48 12.99 -4.71
CA CYS A 55 -1.27 11.83 -5.13
C CYS A 55 -2.62 12.26 -5.72
N VAL A 56 -3.33 13.18 -5.05
CA VAL A 56 -4.60 13.76 -5.54
C VAL A 56 -4.41 14.37 -6.92
N SER A 57 -3.49 15.33 -7.01
CA SER A 57 -3.26 16.07 -8.26
C SER A 57 -2.72 15.17 -9.37
N ASN A 58 -1.91 14.15 -9.06
CA ASN A 58 -1.44 13.20 -10.07
C ASN A 58 -2.58 12.34 -10.64
N PHE A 59 -3.52 11.91 -9.78
CA PHE A 59 -4.70 11.16 -10.22
C PHE A 59 -5.55 11.98 -11.20
N PHE A 60 -5.93 13.21 -10.85
CA PHE A 60 -6.75 14.06 -11.73
C PHE A 60 -6.02 14.50 -13.01
N ILE A 61 -4.70 14.75 -12.96
CA ILE A 61 -3.91 15.03 -14.16
C ILE A 61 -3.97 13.83 -15.11
N LYS A 62 -3.82 12.61 -14.59
CA LYS A 62 -3.87 11.38 -15.38
C LYS A 62 -5.26 11.13 -15.97
N GLU A 63 -6.33 11.30 -15.19
CA GLU A 63 -7.71 11.17 -15.67
C GLU A 63 -8.04 12.18 -16.78
N ALA A 64 -7.42 13.36 -16.75
CA ALA A 64 -7.51 14.34 -17.83
C ALA A 64 -6.64 14.01 -19.07
N GLY A 65 -5.96 12.86 -19.10
CA GLY A 65 -5.03 12.47 -20.17
C GLY A 65 -3.69 13.21 -20.13
N GLY A 66 -3.39 13.90 -19.03
CA GLY A 66 -2.15 14.63 -18.83
C GLY A 66 -1.05 13.80 -18.18
N HIS A 67 0.16 14.35 -18.18
CA HIS A 67 1.32 13.79 -17.50
C HIS A 67 2.00 14.87 -16.65
N ARG A 68 2.31 14.53 -15.40
CA ARG A 68 3.16 15.36 -14.54
C ARG A 68 4.63 15.06 -14.85
N TYR A 69 5.41 16.13 -15.04
CA TYR A 69 6.86 16.07 -15.14
C TYR A 69 7.45 16.87 -13.98
N ASP A 70 8.33 16.25 -13.20
CA ASP A 70 9.08 16.96 -12.17
C ASP A 70 10.35 17.49 -12.82
N GLY A 71 10.40 18.80 -13.03
CA GLY A 71 11.59 19.46 -13.58
C GLY A 71 12.75 19.36 -12.59
N GLY A 72 13.84 18.71 -13.00
CA GLY A 72 15.13 18.83 -12.32
C GLY A 72 15.94 19.94 -12.98
N ALA A 73 16.32 20.97 -12.22
CA ALA A 73 17.42 21.84 -12.63
C ALA A 73 18.68 20.96 -12.64
N ILE A 74 19.08 20.49 -13.81
CA ILE A 74 20.41 19.91 -14.01
C ILE A 74 21.37 21.09 -13.89
N ILE A 75 21.96 21.26 -12.70
CA ILE A 75 23.11 22.14 -12.53
C ILE A 75 24.29 21.35 -13.14
N SER A 76 24.51 21.54 -14.43
CA SER A 76 25.69 21.07 -15.16
C SER A 76 26.80 22.10 -15.08
#